data_AF-A0A972ALR5-F1
#
_entry.id   AF-A0A972ALR5-F1
#
_cell.length_a   1.000
_cell.length_b   1.000
_cell.length_c   1.000
_cell.angle_alpha   90.00
_cell.angle_beta   90.00
_cell.angle_gamma   90.00
#
_symmetry.space_group_name_H-M   'P 1'
#
loop_
_entity.id
_entity.type
_entity.pdbx_description
1 polymer ?
#
loop_
_entity_poly.entity_id
_entity_poly.type
_entity_poly.pdbx_seq_one_letter_code
_entity_poly.pdbx_strand_id
1 'polypeptide(L)'
;MPELAPSWSLFNEYNNNWKNKPPEEWWPDYMKRFNEEIQSQVKLQALRRLWTHVQQGKVIALVCFCTDRAYCHRRLIAEFLENQGIRTEEFTAPSSDPKDSVNQPALFN
;
A
#
# COMPACT_ATOMS: atom_id res chain seq x y z
N MET A 1 -8.27 -6.86 2.59
CA MET A 1 -8.51 -6.10 3.84
C MET A 1 -9.07 -4.73 3.48
N PRO A 2 -10.38 -4.63 3.19
CA PRO A 2 -11.03 -3.37 2.80
C PRO A 2 -10.94 -2.29 3.88
N GLU A 3 -10.73 -2.68 5.14
CA GLU A 3 -10.58 -1.77 6.27
C GLU A 3 -9.40 -0.80 6.12
N LEU A 4 -8.36 -1.19 5.37
CA LEU A 4 -7.19 -0.36 5.11
C LEU A 4 -7.39 0.63 3.96
N ALA A 5 -8.49 0.54 3.22
CA ALA A 5 -8.85 1.53 2.22
C ALA A 5 -9.07 2.91 2.87
N PRO A 6 -8.93 4.03 2.13
CA PRO A 6 -9.36 5.34 2.63
C PRO A 6 -10.83 5.31 3.04
N SER A 7 -11.21 6.14 4.00
CA SER A 7 -12.62 6.30 4.33
C SER A 7 -13.41 6.78 3.11
N TRP A 8 -14.73 6.55 3.12
CA TRP A 8 -15.59 7.05 2.05
C TRP A 8 -15.53 8.57 1.91
N SER A 9 -15.35 9.29 3.03
CA SER A 9 -15.17 10.73 3.02
C SER A 9 -13.88 11.14 2.30
N LEU A 10 -12.74 10.53 2.62
CA LEU A 10 -11.47 10.85 1.98
C LEU A 10 -11.45 10.43 0.51
N PHE A 11 -12.06 9.29 0.18
CA PHE A 11 -12.22 8.85 -1.20
C PHE A 11 -13.07 9.83 -2.03
N ASN A 12 -14.19 10.30 -1.48
CA ASN A 12 -15.04 11.27 -2.16
C ASN A 12 -14.37 12.64 -2.29
N GLU A 13 -13.63 13.08 -1.27
CA GLU A 13 -12.81 14.29 -1.36
C GLU A 13 -11.87 14.21 -2.57
N TYR A 14 -11.12 13.11 -2.67
CA TYR A 14 -10.22 12.90 -3.78
C TYR A 14 -10.94 12.98 -5.12
N ASN A 15 -12.05 12.25 -5.28
CA ASN A 15 -12.78 12.21 -6.56
C ASN A 15 -13.37 13.57 -6.96
N ASN A 16 -13.90 14.32 -6.00
CA ASN A 16 -14.62 15.56 -6.28
C ASN A 16 -13.69 16.76 -6.41
N ASN A 17 -12.58 16.78 -5.65
CA ASN A 17 -11.78 18.00 -5.47
C ASN A 17 -10.33 17.87 -5.95
N TRP A 18 -9.77 16.65 -6.08
CA TRP A 18 -8.34 16.44 -6.32
C TRP A 18 -7.98 15.60 -7.55
N LYS A 19 -8.87 14.72 -8.02
CA LYS A 19 -8.59 13.71 -9.06
C LYS A 19 -7.94 14.26 -10.34
N ASN A 20 -8.24 15.51 -10.70
CA ASN A 20 -7.73 16.15 -11.92
C ASN A 20 -6.72 17.27 -11.63
N LYS A 21 -6.19 17.36 -10.40
CA LYS A 21 -5.22 18.37 -9.99
C LYS A 21 -3.81 17.78 -9.88
N PRO A 22 -2.76 18.61 -10.04
CA PRO A 22 -1.38 18.21 -9.77
C PRO A 22 -1.23 17.60 -8.36
N PRO A 23 -0.54 16.45 -8.21
CA PRO A 23 -0.32 15.82 -6.91
C PRO A 23 0.25 16.72 -5.82
N GLU A 24 1.08 17.69 -6.20
CA GLU A 24 1.71 18.64 -5.29
C GLU A 24 0.68 19.49 -4.53
N GLU A 25 -0.49 19.72 -5.13
CA GLU A 25 -1.56 20.54 -4.55
C GLU A 25 -2.41 19.80 -3.50
N TRP A 26 -2.43 18.47 -3.51
CA TRP A 26 -3.38 17.70 -2.70
C TRP A 26 -2.77 16.54 -1.92
N TRP A 27 -1.64 16.00 -2.37
CA TRP A 27 -1.02 14.85 -1.74
C TRP A 27 -0.63 15.11 -0.28
N PRO A 28 -0.03 16.26 0.10
CA PRO A 28 0.26 16.55 1.49
C PRO A 28 -0.97 16.46 2.41
N ASP A 29 -2.11 16.98 1.97
CA ASP A 29 -3.36 16.94 2.73
C ASP A 29 -3.96 15.54 2.77
N TYR A 30 -3.92 14.81 1.66
CA TYR A 30 -4.34 13.42 1.59
C TYR A 30 -3.54 12.56 2.57
N MET A 31 -2.20 12.68 2.57
CA MET A 31 -1.30 11.95 3.46
C MET A 31 -1.64 12.23 4.92
N LYS A 32 -1.78 13.51 5.29
CA LYS A 32 -2.13 13.91 6.65
C LYS A 32 -3.43 13.23 7.11
N ARG A 33 -4.49 13.37 6.32
CA ARG A 33 -5.81 12.79 6.64
C ARG A 33 -5.77 11.26 6.71
N PHE A 34 -5.08 10.62 5.77
CA PHE A 34 -4.99 9.15 5.76
C PHE A 34 -4.19 8.63 6.95
N ASN A 35 -3.11 9.32 7.34
CA ASN A 35 -2.33 8.96 8.52
C ASN A 35 -3.14 9.11 9.81
N GLU A 36 -4.04 10.10 9.90
CA GLU A 36 -5.02 10.20 10.98
C GLU A 36 -6.00 9.01 10.95
N GLU A 37 -6.52 8.63 9.78
CA GLU A 37 -7.41 7.46 9.64
C GLU A 37 -6.75 6.14 10.06
N ILE A 38 -5.46 5.95 9.77
CA ILE A 38 -4.67 4.77 10.15
C ILE A 38 -4.72 4.54 11.66
N GLN A 39 -4.77 5.62 12.46
CA GLN A 39 -4.81 5.51 13.93
C GLN A 39 -6.17 5.05 14.47
N SER A 40 -7.20 4.94 13.62
CA SER A 40 -8.50 4.42 14.06
C SER A 40 -8.40 2.95 14.51
N GLN A 41 -9.19 2.58 15.51
CA GLN A 41 -9.19 1.22 16.05
C GLN A 41 -9.44 0.15 14.98
N VAL A 42 -10.32 0.43 14.01
CA VAL A 42 -10.65 -0.50 12.92
C VAL A 42 -9.41 -0.76 12.04
N LYS A 43 -8.68 0.29 11.65
CA LYS A 43 -7.47 0.14 10.82
C LYS A 43 -6.33 -0.51 11.60
N LEU A 44 -6.12 -0.11 12.87
CA LEU A 44 -5.12 -0.74 13.73
C LEU A 44 -5.39 -2.25 13.94
N GLN A 45 -6.65 -2.66 14.08
CA GLN A 45 -7.00 -4.08 14.16
C GLN A 45 -6.74 -4.83 12.84
N ALA A 46 -6.96 -4.19 11.69
CA ALA A 46 -6.60 -4.77 10.39
C ALA A 46 -5.07 -4.92 10.24
N LEU A 47 -4.30 -3.91 10.64
CA LEU A 47 -2.84 -3.95 10.64
C LEU A 47 -2.29 -5.04 11.58
N ARG A 48 -2.86 -5.21 12.77
CA ARG A 48 -2.50 -6.31 13.68
C ARG A 48 -2.76 -7.68 13.07
N ARG A 49 -3.87 -7.86 12.33
CA ARG A 49 -4.14 -9.11 11.60
C ARG A 49 -3.10 -9.38 10.51
N LEU A 50 -2.70 -8.36 9.75
CA LEU A 50 -1.59 -8.47 8.79
C LEU A 50 -0.32 -8.92 9.50
N TRP A 51 0.06 -8.24 10.58
CA TRP A 51 1.24 -8.58 11.37
C TRP A 51 1.22 -10.05 11.80
N THR A 52 0.13 -10.51 12.40
CA THR A 52 0.00 -11.90 12.86
C THR A 52 0.25 -12.89 11.73
N HIS A 53 -0.27 -12.62 10.53
CA HIS A 53 -0.03 -13.47 9.37
C HIS A 53 1.43 -13.43 8.88
N VAL A 54 2.06 -12.25 8.87
CA VAL A 54 3.49 -12.13 8.53
C VAL A 54 4.37 -12.90 9.52
N GLN A 55 4.09 -12.83 10.82
CA GLN A 55 4.80 -13.59 11.85
C GLN A 55 4.62 -15.10 11.74
N GLN A 56 3.52 -15.54 11.12
CA GLN A 56 3.28 -16.95 10.77
C GLN A 56 4.03 -17.38 9.50
N GLY A 57 4.91 -16.53 8.95
CA GLY A 57 5.67 -16.80 7.73
C GLY A 57 4.88 -16.59 6.44
N LYS A 58 3.71 -15.94 6.48
CA LYS A 58 2.91 -15.67 5.27
C LYS A 58 3.41 -14.42 4.56
N VAL A 59 3.48 -14.51 3.24
CA VAL A 59 3.63 -13.35 2.35
C VAL A 59 2.24 -12.82 2.02
N ILE A 60 2.04 -11.51 2.15
CA ILE A 60 0.76 -10.85 1.92
C ILE A 60 0.92 -9.78 0.84
N ALA A 61 0.13 -9.89 -0.23
CA ALA A 61 0.03 -8.86 -1.25
C ALA A 61 -1.13 -7.91 -0.95
N LEU A 62 -0.83 -6.60 -0.86
CA LEU A 62 -1.85 -5.55 -0.81
C LEU A 62 -2.03 -4.98 -2.21
N VAL A 63 -3.29 -4.93 -2.68
CA VAL A 63 -3.65 -4.44 -4.01
C VAL A 63 -4.55 -3.20 -3.91
N CYS A 64 -4.29 -2.19 -4.75
CA CYS A 64 -5.08 -0.97 -4.84
C CYS A 64 -5.36 -0.63 -6.33
N PHE A 65 -6.40 0.17 -6.59
CA PHE A 65 -6.77 0.61 -7.94
C PHE A 65 -6.21 1.99 -8.34
N CYS A 66 -5.32 2.57 -7.53
CA CYS A 66 -4.70 3.86 -7.85
C CYS A 66 -3.76 3.70 -9.05
N THR A 67 -3.83 4.64 -9.99
CA THR A 67 -3.05 4.65 -11.22
C THR A 67 -1.58 4.99 -10.99
N ASP A 68 -1.31 5.93 -10.08
CA ASP A 68 0.04 6.31 -9.70
C ASP A 68 0.43 5.65 -8.36
N ARG A 69 1.60 5.00 -8.35
CA ARG A 69 2.15 4.34 -7.15
C ARG A 69 2.76 5.34 -6.19
N ALA A 70 3.31 6.44 -6.70
CA ALA A 70 3.91 7.49 -5.89
C ALA A 70 2.86 8.15 -4.98
N TYR A 71 1.60 8.18 -5.43
CA TYR A 71 0.46 8.77 -4.75
C TYR A 71 -0.69 7.75 -4.50
N CYS A 72 -0.37 6.51 -4.09
CA CYS A 72 -1.38 5.53 -3.60
C CYS A 72 -1.33 5.39 -2.07
N HIS A 73 -2.49 5.19 -1.46
CA HIS A 73 -2.62 4.85 -0.04
C HIS A 73 -1.84 3.59 0.38
N ARG A 74 -1.58 2.64 -0.54
CA ARG A 74 -0.76 1.45 -0.25
C ARG A 74 0.66 1.82 0.16
N ARG A 75 1.21 2.91 -0.41
CA ARG A 75 2.51 3.44 -0.02
C ARG A 75 2.49 3.91 1.44
N LEU A 76 1.43 4.60 1.87
CA LEU A 76 1.29 5.06 3.25
C LEU A 76 1.11 3.89 4.23
N ILE A 77 0.42 2.83 3.81
CA ILE A 77 0.32 1.59 4.60
C ILE A 77 1.69 0.92 4.71
N ALA A 78 2.44 0.83 3.61
CA ALA A 78 3.80 0.28 3.58
C ALA A 78 4.74 1.05 4.52
N GLU A 79 4.78 2.39 4.41
CA GLU A 79 5.55 3.26 5.31
C GLU A 79 5.16 3.06 6.78
N PHE A 80 3.86 2.93 7.08
CA PHE A 80 3.40 2.61 8.43
C PHE A 80 3.94 1.26 8.91
N LEU A 81 3.84 0.20 8.10
CA LEU A 81 4.30 -1.14 8.44
C LEU A 81 5.83 -1.20 8.63
N GLU A 82 6.59 -0.49 7.80
CA GLU A 82 8.05 -0.37 7.90
C GLU A 82 8.48 0.33 9.19
N ASN A 83 7.77 1.40 9.57
CA ASN A 83 7.98 2.07 10.85
C ASN A 83 7.68 1.17 12.06
N GLN A 84 6.95 0.07 11.85
CA GLN A 84 6.69 -0.95 12.85
C GLN A 84 7.63 -2.17 12.75
N GLY A 85 8.63 -2.13 11.86
CA GLY A 85 9.63 -3.20 11.68
C GLY A 85 9.19 -4.32 10.74
N ILE A 86 8.10 -4.16 9.98
CA ILE A 86 7.67 -5.12 8.97
C ILE A 86 8.30 -4.73 7.63
N ARG A 87 9.05 -5.66 7.01
CA ARG A 87 9.58 -5.47 5.66
C ARG A 87 8.43 -5.40 4.66
N THR A 88 8.42 -4.35 3.82
CA THR A 88 7.50 -4.24 2.69
C THR A 88 8.26 -4.03 1.39
N GLU A 89 7.65 -4.43 0.27
CA GLU A 89 8.23 -4.27 -1.06
C GLU A 89 7.11 -3.92 -2.05
N GLU A 90 7.36 -2.94 -2.92
CA GLU A 90 6.47 -2.63 -4.03
C GLU A 90 6.74 -3.61 -5.17
N PHE A 91 5.72 -4.38 -5.57
CA PHE A 91 5.84 -5.26 -6.72
C PHE A 91 6.04 -4.43 -8.00
N THR A 92 7.23 -4.54 -8.56
CA THR A 92 7.52 -4.04 -9.90
C THR A 92 7.54 -5.25 -10.81
N ALA A 93 6.71 -5.23 -11.86
CA ALA A 93 6.76 -6.29 -12.87
C ALA A 93 8.21 -6.39 -13.37
N PRO A 94 8.76 -7.61 -13.54
CA PRO A 94 10.09 -7.77 -14.09
C PRO A 94 10.16 -7.02 -15.41
N SER A 95 11.25 -6.29 -15.62
CA SER A 95 11.53 -5.67 -16.91
C SER A 95 11.43 -6.78 -17.97
N SER A 96 10.88 -6.45 -19.13
CA SER A 96 11.00 -7.33 -20.31
C SER A 96 12.42 -7.35 -20.87
N ASP A 97 13.40 -6.82 -20.12
CA ASP A 97 14.78 -6.70 -20.53
C ASP A 97 15.43 -8.08 -20.36
N PRO A 98 15.98 -8.69 -21.42
CA PRO A 98 16.50 -10.07 -21.38
C PRO A 98 17.62 -10.32 -20.37
N LYS A 99 18.13 -9.27 -19.70
CA LYS A 99 19.21 -9.33 -18.71
C LYS A 99 18.73 -9.56 -17.28
N ASP A 100 17.45 -9.35 -17.00
CA ASP A 100 16.86 -9.52 -15.66
C ASP A 100 16.15 -10.89 -15.51
N SER A 101 16.38 -11.83 -16.45
CA SER A 101 15.89 -13.19 -16.33
C SER A 101 16.57 -13.88 -15.15
N VAL A 102 15.90 -13.86 -14.00
CA VAL A 102 16.24 -14.68 -12.85
C VAL A 102 16.11 -16.14 -13.29
N ASN A 103 17.25 -16.83 -13.40
CA ASN A 103 17.27 -18.29 -13.52
C ASN A 103 16.69 -18.87 -12.23
N GLN A 104 15.41 -19.19 -12.25
CA GLN A 104 14.77 -19.92 -11.18
C GLN A 104 15.24 -21.38 -11.31
N PRO A 105 16.05 -21.91 -10.38
CA PRO A 105 16.44 -23.30 -10.45
C PRO A 105 15.18 -24.15 -10.34
N ALA A 106 15.05 -25.13 -11.23
CA ALA A 106 13.92 -26.05 -11.26
C ALA A 106 13.81 -26.74 -9.90
N LEU A 107 12.82 -26.34 -9.11
CA LEU A 107 12.34 -27.14 -7.98
C LEU A 107 11.37 -28.13 -8.59
N PHE A 108 11.85 -29.30 -8.97
CA PHE A 108 11.22 -30.64 -9.00
C PHE A 108 12.13 -31.54 -9.87
N ASN A 109 12.50 -32.71 -9.30
CA ASN A 109 13.55 -33.65 -9.74
C ASN A 109 13.59 -33.99 -11.24
#